data_AF-A0A1D1XWE8-F1
#
_entry.id   AF-A0A1D1XWE8-F1
#
_cell.length_a   1.000
_cell.length_b   1.000
_cell.length_c   1.000
_cell.angle_alpha   90.00
_cell.angle_beta   90.00
_cell.angle_gamma   90.00
#
_symmetry.space_group_name_H-M   'P 1'
#
loop_
_entity.id
_entity.type
_entity.pdbx_description
1 polymer ?
#
loop_
_entity_poly.entity_id
_entity_poly.type
_entity_poly.pdbx_seq_one_letter_code
_entity_poly.pdbx_strand_id
1 'polypeptide(L)'
;MTTASPLTSLPARLALLTFFSLSSFFFLYKSRRLRQLRLASLPTPSPRDGADPRGKLFFASETGTSEALARRLLRLLSSEGLAFDLVDPSGYEPEDLQKENVVLMVASTWEDGRPPPNAEFLARWLSESAEDFRVGSILLARCKFAVFGVGSRSYGEGFNAAARGFSRWMRALGASEILPVGEGDVDAGDVDEVFGSWSTKVVRLLKGDLHEKDRRPGLNLENGTLEGSEEEEDYDEDEEELESAMADMEDIAGKGPSRKSSAASRNGDVTGEKKLAANGDLNGVKEMVNPIIRMNLERQGYKIIGSHSGVKLCRWTKSQLRGRGGCYKHSFYGIESHSIS
;
A
#
# COMPACT_ATOMS: atom_id res chain seq x y z
N MET A 1 30.33 3.77 58.22
CA MET A 1 30.55 3.72 56.76
C MET A 1 29.49 2.80 56.18
N THR A 2 28.41 3.37 55.67
CA THR A 2 27.31 2.63 55.03
C THR A 2 27.06 3.34 53.70
N THR A 3 27.46 2.70 52.62
CA THR A 3 27.27 3.16 51.24
C THR A 3 25.83 2.84 50.82
N ALA A 4 25.14 3.88 50.37
CA ALA A 4 23.76 3.84 49.90
C ALA A 4 23.59 2.99 48.64
N SER A 5 22.51 2.20 48.59
CA SER A 5 21.98 1.56 47.38
C SER A 5 21.04 2.53 46.65
N PRO A 6 21.02 2.59 45.30
CA PRO A 6 20.14 3.52 44.60
C PRO A 6 18.75 2.91 44.34
N LEU A 7 17.73 3.67 44.76
CA LEU A 7 16.43 3.85 44.10
C LEU A 7 15.64 2.61 43.67
N THR A 8 14.79 2.10 44.57
CA THR A 8 13.59 1.31 44.20
C THR A 8 12.38 1.76 45.03
N SER A 9 12.01 3.04 44.94
CA SER A 9 10.75 3.50 45.52
C SER A 9 9.61 3.29 44.52
N LEU A 10 8.46 2.78 45.01
CA LEU A 10 7.20 2.65 44.25
C LEU A 10 6.85 3.87 43.38
N PRO A 11 7.00 5.13 43.82
CA PRO A 11 6.72 6.28 42.97
C PRO A 11 7.65 6.41 41.75
N ALA A 12 8.90 5.94 41.84
CA ALA A 12 9.83 5.96 40.70
C ALA A 12 9.41 4.94 39.61
N ARG A 13 8.88 3.78 40.02
CA ARG A 13 8.36 2.76 39.09
C ARG A 13 7.06 3.21 38.42
N LEU A 14 6.15 3.83 39.17
CA LEU A 14 4.90 4.36 38.62
C LEU A 14 5.17 5.47 37.59
N ALA A 15 6.12 6.36 37.89
CA ALA A 15 6.52 7.42 36.97
C ALA A 15 7.06 6.83 35.66
N LEU A 16 7.97 5.84 35.73
CA LEU A 16 8.50 5.18 34.53
C LEU A 16 7.40 4.53 33.68
N LEU A 17 6.47 3.79 34.28
CA LEU A 17 5.35 3.18 33.56
C LEU A 17 4.47 4.22 32.87
N THR A 18 4.19 5.35 33.52
CA THR A 18 3.43 6.44 32.87
C THR A 18 4.18 7.08 31.71
N PHE A 19 5.51 7.23 31.81
CA PHE A 19 6.33 7.75 30.71
C PHE A 19 6.38 6.77 29.52
N PHE A 20 6.54 5.47 29.77
CA PHE A 20 6.50 4.46 28.71
C PHE A 20 5.13 4.37 28.04
N SER A 21 4.04 4.40 28.81
CA SER A 21 2.67 4.40 28.30
C SER A 21 2.36 5.66 27.46
N LEU A 22 2.71 6.85 27.97
CA LEU A 22 2.51 8.11 27.23
C LEU A 22 3.38 8.19 25.98
N SER A 23 4.61 7.67 26.04
CA SER A 23 5.52 7.58 24.89
C SER A 23 4.94 6.65 23.82
N SER A 24 4.54 5.44 24.19
CA SER A 24 3.92 4.47 23.28
C SER A 24 2.64 5.04 22.65
N PHE A 25 1.78 5.69 23.45
CA PHE A 25 0.59 6.35 22.95
C PHE A 25 0.91 7.52 22.02
N PHE A 26 1.95 8.32 22.32
CA PHE A 26 2.42 9.40 21.46
C PHE A 26 3.01 8.89 20.15
N PHE A 27 3.79 7.81 20.16
CA PHE A 27 4.34 7.17 18.96
C PHE A 27 3.24 6.51 18.12
N LEU A 28 2.24 5.87 18.74
CA LEU A 28 1.05 5.35 18.07
C LEU A 28 0.22 6.49 17.46
N TYR A 29 -0.01 7.57 18.21
CA TYR A 29 -0.72 8.74 17.70
C TYR A 29 0.03 9.42 16.55
N LYS A 30 1.34 9.64 16.70
CA LYS A 30 2.20 10.25 15.66
C LYS A 30 2.28 9.37 14.43
N SER A 31 2.40 8.05 14.59
CA SER A 31 2.42 7.11 13.46
C SER A 31 1.08 7.06 12.74
N ARG A 32 -0.06 7.04 13.46
CA ARG A 32 -1.40 7.13 12.86
C ARG A 32 -1.61 8.47 12.14
N ARG A 33 -1.18 9.58 12.75
CA ARG A 33 -1.25 10.93 12.16
C ARG A 33 -0.37 11.04 10.91
N LEU A 34 0.85 10.54 10.95
CA LEU A 34 1.75 10.52 9.78
C LEU A 34 1.23 9.63 8.67
N ARG A 35 0.62 8.48 8.99
CA ARG A 35 -0.07 7.63 8.00
C ARG A 35 -1.25 8.38 7.39
N GLN A 36 -2.09 9.04 8.20
CA GLN A 36 -3.19 9.87 7.69
C GLN A 36 -2.70 11.01 6.78
N LEU A 37 -1.62 11.70 7.16
CA LEU A 37 -1.03 12.77 6.33
C LEU A 37 -0.43 12.21 5.03
N ARG A 38 0.23 11.04 5.07
CA ARG A 38 0.71 10.34 3.86
C ARG A 38 -0.44 9.88 2.96
N LEU A 39 -1.52 9.36 3.52
CA LEU A 39 -2.73 9.02 2.75
C LEU A 39 -3.33 10.28 2.10
N ALA A 40 -3.35 11.40 2.83
CA ALA A 40 -3.85 12.67 2.32
C ALA A 40 -2.96 13.29 1.24
N SER A 41 -1.65 12.99 1.25
CA SER A 41 -0.68 13.47 0.27
C SER A 41 -0.56 12.58 -0.98
N LEU A 42 -1.17 11.39 -0.99
CA LEU A 42 -1.21 10.56 -2.19
C LEU A 42 -2.01 11.27 -3.28
N PRO A 43 -1.47 11.42 -4.51
CA PRO A 43 -2.17 12.09 -5.60
C PRO A 43 -3.53 11.43 -5.80
N THR A 44 -4.61 12.19 -5.64
CA THR A 44 -5.95 11.69 -5.94
C THR A 44 -6.02 11.48 -7.45
N PRO A 45 -6.29 10.26 -7.94
CA PRO A 45 -6.43 10.04 -9.37
C PRO A 45 -7.52 11.00 -9.85
N SER A 46 -7.19 11.83 -10.84
CA SER A 46 -8.18 12.67 -11.50
C SER A 46 -9.29 11.75 -12.02
N PRO A 47 -10.57 12.07 -11.77
CA PRO A 47 -11.67 11.25 -12.28
C PRO A 47 -11.47 11.10 -13.79
N ARG A 48 -11.24 9.86 -14.23
CA ARG A 48 -11.27 9.53 -15.65
C ARG A 48 -12.70 9.78 -16.11
N ASP A 49 -12.85 10.71 -17.04
CA ASP A 49 -14.03 10.97 -17.88
C ASP A 49 -15.35 10.36 -17.38
N GLY A 50 -16.03 11.08 -16.48
CA GLY A 50 -17.48 10.97 -16.27
C GLY A 50 -18.04 9.67 -15.66
N ALA A 51 -17.22 8.71 -15.25
CA ALA A 51 -17.70 7.53 -14.54
C ALA A 51 -17.63 7.76 -13.02
N ASP A 52 -18.76 7.64 -12.32
CA ASP A 52 -18.79 7.60 -10.86
C ASP A 52 -17.81 6.51 -10.35
N PRO A 53 -17.06 6.76 -9.26
CA PRO A 53 -16.09 5.79 -8.75
C PRO A 53 -16.83 4.52 -8.29
N ARG A 54 -16.77 3.47 -9.11
CA ARG A 54 -17.38 2.17 -8.84
C ARG A 54 -16.44 1.31 -8.01
N GLY A 55 -16.97 0.66 -6.97
CA GLY A 55 -16.22 -0.36 -6.24
C GLY A 55 -16.05 -1.63 -7.08
N LYS A 56 -15.12 -2.51 -6.69
CA LYS A 56 -14.94 -3.82 -7.33
C LYS A 56 -15.46 -4.92 -6.43
N LEU A 57 -16.18 -5.88 -7.01
CA LEU A 57 -16.66 -7.07 -6.34
C LEU A 57 -16.07 -8.29 -7.06
N PHE A 58 -15.08 -8.93 -6.43
CA PHE A 58 -14.45 -10.14 -6.95
C PHE A 58 -15.19 -11.38 -6.46
N PHE A 59 -15.26 -12.40 -7.33
CA PHE A 59 -15.70 -13.73 -6.94
C PHE A 59 -14.61 -14.77 -7.24
N ALA A 60 -14.18 -15.51 -6.23
CA ALA A 60 -13.33 -16.68 -6.39
C ALA A 60 -14.23 -17.92 -6.30
N SER A 61 -14.49 -18.58 -7.43
CA SER A 61 -15.43 -19.70 -7.50
C SER A 61 -15.02 -20.71 -8.57
N GLU A 62 -15.10 -22.00 -8.23
CA GLU A 62 -14.95 -23.10 -9.19
C GLU A 62 -16.33 -23.62 -9.63
N THR A 63 -17.22 -23.91 -8.68
CA THR A 63 -18.56 -24.49 -8.92
C THR A 63 -19.69 -23.47 -9.03
N GLY A 64 -19.38 -22.17 -8.98
CA GLY A 64 -20.34 -21.07 -9.13
C GLY A 64 -21.06 -20.61 -7.85
N THR A 65 -20.87 -21.28 -6.69
CA THR A 65 -21.51 -20.88 -5.42
C THR A 65 -21.15 -19.45 -5.00
N SER A 66 -19.85 -19.14 -4.96
CA SER A 66 -19.36 -17.81 -4.60
C SER A 66 -19.73 -16.75 -5.65
N GLU A 67 -19.79 -17.13 -6.92
CA GLU A 67 -20.28 -16.25 -7.99
C GLU A 67 -21.76 -15.90 -7.80
N ALA A 68 -22.60 -16.88 -7.48
CA ALA A 68 -24.03 -16.66 -7.22
C ALA A 68 -24.25 -15.73 -6.02
N LEU A 69 -23.50 -15.91 -4.94
CA LEU A 69 -23.51 -15.03 -3.78
C LEU A 69 -23.02 -13.62 -4.14
N ALA A 70 -21.94 -13.48 -4.90
CA ALA A 70 -21.46 -12.18 -5.36
C ALA A 70 -22.50 -11.46 -6.24
N ARG A 71 -23.19 -12.17 -7.15
CA ARG A 71 -24.30 -11.61 -7.93
C ARG A 71 -25.49 -11.18 -7.06
N ARG A 72 -25.77 -11.92 -5.98
CA ARG A 72 -26.79 -11.53 -4.99
C ARG A 72 -26.39 -10.25 -4.24
N LEU A 73 -25.14 -10.14 -3.81
CA LEU A 73 -24.61 -8.94 -3.18
C LEU A 73 -24.61 -7.74 -4.12
N LEU A 74 -24.24 -7.94 -5.40
CA LEU A 74 -24.29 -6.89 -6.41
C LEU A 74 -25.70 -6.30 -6.57
N ARG A 75 -26.73 -7.16 -6.60
CA ARG A 75 -28.13 -6.71 -6.66
C ARG A 75 -28.53 -5.91 -5.43
N LEU A 76 -28.10 -6.36 -4.25
CA LEU A 76 -28.36 -5.67 -2.98
C LEU A 76 -27.65 -4.30 -2.93
N LEU A 77 -26.39 -4.22 -3.35
CA LEU A 77 -25.65 -2.96 -3.47
C LEU A 77 -26.33 -2.00 -4.47
N SER A 78 -26.78 -2.54 -5.61
CA SER A 78 -27.47 -1.76 -6.65
C SER A 78 -28.81 -1.21 -6.16
N SER A 79 -29.61 -2.00 -5.43
CA SER A 79 -30.87 -1.52 -4.83
C SER A 79 -30.66 -0.40 -3.81
N GLU A 80 -29.44 -0.33 -3.27
CA GLU A 80 -29.06 0.62 -2.24
C GLU A 80 -28.28 1.83 -2.78
N GLY A 81 -28.18 1.94 -4.12
CA GLY A 81 -27.52 3.05 -4.83
C GLY A 81 -25.99 2.98 -4.84
N LEU A 82 -25.40 1.84 -4.45
CA LEU A 82 -23.95 1.65 -4.42
C LEU A 82 -23.49 0.99 -5.73
N ALA A 83 -22.71 1.70 -6.53
CA ALA A 83 -22.21 1.21 -7.80
C ALA A 83 -20.97 0.31 -7.63
N PHE A 84 -21.08 -0.94 -8.05
CA PHE A 84 -20.00 -1.92 -8.06
C PHE A 84 -19.93 -2.64 -9.41
N ASP A 85 -18.73 -3.03 -9.82
CA ASP A 85 -18.50 -3.93 -10.94
C ASP A 85 -18.18 -5.34 -10.43
N LEU A 86 -18.88 -6.35 -10.93
CA LEU A 86 -18.57 -7.75 -10.68
C LEU A 86 -17.42 -8.18 -11.59
N VAL A 87 -16.35 -8.69 -11.00
CA VAL A 87 -15.10 -9.00 -11.71
C VAL A 87 -14.67 -10.43 -11.46
N ASP A 88 -14.35 -11.15 -12.53
CA ASP A 88 -13.61 -12.41 -12.45
C ASP A 88 -12.11 -12.09 -12.26
N PRO A 89 -11.48 -12.53 -11.16
CA PRO A 89 -10.06 -12.30 -10.92
C PRO A 89 -9.13 -12.81 -12.05
N SER A 90 -9.56 -13.78 -12.85
CA SER A 90 -8.74 -14.38 -13.92
C SER A 90 -8.38 -13.37 -15.02
N GLY A 91 -9.26 -12.40 -15.28
CA GLY A 91 -9.09 -11.35 -16.28
C GLY A 91 -8.70 -9.99 -15.69
N TYR A 92 -8.40 -9.93 -14.39
CA TYR A 92 -8.07 -8.70 -13.70
C TYR A 92 -6.56 -8.52 -13.55
N GLU A 93 -6.06 -7.32 -13.83
CA GLU A 93 -4.66 -6.98 -13.60
C GLU A 93 -4.46 -6.54 -12.14
N PRO A 94 -3.72 -7.29 -11.29
CA PRO A 94 -3.59 -6.99 -9.87
C PRO A 94 -2.96 -5.62 -9.57
N GLU A 95 -2.12 -5.08 -10.47
CA GLU A 95 -1.56 -3.73 -10.32
C GLU A 95 -2.64 -2.63 -10.29
N ASP A 96 -3.80 -2.88 -10.92
CA ASP A 96 -4.92 -1.94 -10.91
C ASP A 96 -5.58 -1.81 -9.54
N LEU A 97 -5.35 -2.75 -8.61
CA LEU A 97 -5.91 -2.74 -7.26
C LEU A 97 -5.54 -1.48 -6.46
N GLN A 98 -4.40 -0.85 -6.78
CA GLN A 98 -3.95 0.42 -6.18
C GLN A 98 -4.86 1.61 -6.54
N LYS A 99 -5.60 1.49 -7.65
CA LYS A 99 -6.50 2.52 -8.15
C LYS A 99 -7.89 2.40 -7.52
N GLU A 100 -8.18 1.25 -6.91
CA GLU A 100 -9.49 0.93 -6.35
C GLU A 100 -9.63 1.48 -4.93
N ASN A 101 -10.77 2.11 -4.64
CA ASN A 101 -11.06 2.66 -3.31
C ASN A 101 -11.82 1.67 -2.43
N VAL A 102 -12.64 0.80 -3.03
CA VAL A 102 -13.47 -0.18 -2.32
C VAL A 102 -13.46 -1.50 -3.06
N VAL A 103 -13.03 -2.56 -2.37
CA VAL A 103 -12.93 -3.92 -2.90
C VAL A 103 -13.69 -4.88 -2.01
N LEU A 104 -14.69 -5.55 -2.56
CA LEU A 104 -15.41 -6.64 -1.91
C LEU A 104 -15.00 -7.95 -2.56
N MET A 105 -14.87 -9.02 -1.77
CA MET A 105 -14.50 -10.34 -2.27
C MET A 105 -15.42 -11.41 -1.69
N VAL A 106 -15.91 -12.30 -2.55
CA VAL A 106 -16.58 -13.54 -2.12
C VAL A 106 -15.70 -14.68 -2.61
N ALA A 107 -15.08 -15.42 -1.70
CA ALA A 107 -14.06 -16.39 -2.02
C ALA A 107 -14.38 -17.77 -1.48
N SER A 108 -14.48 -18.75 -2.38
CA SER A 108 -14.44 -20.15 -2.00
C SER A 108 -13.03 -20.56 -1.56
N THR A 109 -12.96 -21.50 -0.64
CA THR A 109 -11.73 -22.26 -0.41
C THR A 109 -11.78 -23.56 -1.19
N TRP A 110 -10.68 -23.87 -1.87
CA TRP A 110 -10.44 -25.10 -2.61
C TRP A 110 -9.28 -25.88 -1.97
N GLU A 111 -8.87 -26.97 -2.62
CA GLU A 111 -7.81 -27.90 -2.20
C GLU A 111 -6.65 -27.24 -1.42
N ASP A 112 -6.21 -27.90 -0.34
CA ASP A 112 -5.15 -27.44 0.57
C ASP A 112 -5.35 -26.02 1.15
N GLY A 113 -6.58 -25.53 1.20
CA GLY A 113 -6.86 -24.19 1.72
C GLY A 113 -6.58 -23.05 0.72
N ARG A 114 -6.29 -23.38 -0.53
CA ARG A 114 -6.01 -22.41 -1.60
C ARG A 114 -7.31 -21.84 -2.17
N PRO A 115 -7.28 -20.65 -2.80
CA PRO A 115 -8.42 -20.19 -3.59
C PRO A 115 -8.62 -21.05 -4.85
N PRO A 116 -9.81 -21.02 -5.45
CA PRO A 116 -10.06 -21.68 -6.73
C PRO A 116 -9.19 -21.12 -7.87
N PRO A 117 -8.98 -21.89 -8.95
CA PRO A 117 -8.12 -21.55 -10.08
C PRO A 117 -8.34 -20.15 -10.65
N ASN A 118 -9.60 -19.69 -10.74
CA ASN A 118 -9.92 -18.38 -11.29
C ASN A 118 -9.32 -17.21 -10.49
N ALA A 119 -9.02 -17.41 -9.20
CA ALA A 119 -8.45 -16.40 -8.31
C ALA A 119 -7.03 -16.71 -7.82
N GLU A 120 -6.43 -17.82 -8.27
CA GLU A 120 -5.10 -18.24 -7.88
C GLU A 120 -4.03 -17.18 -8.20
N PHE A 121 -4.12 -16.58 -9.39
CA PHE A 121 -3.19 -15.54 -9.84
C PHE A 121 -3.22 -14.31 -8.93
N LEU A 122 -4.42 -13.81 -8.63
CA LEU A 122 -4.61 -12.65 -7.74
C LEU A 122 -4.11 -12.95 -6.33
N ALA A 123 -4.41 -14.14 -5.80
CA ALA A 123 -3.97 -14.56 -4.47
C ALA A 123 -2.45 -14.64 -4.37
N ARG A 124 -1.81 -15.27 -5.36
CA ARG A 124 -0.34 -15.35 -5.42
C ARG A 124 0.30 -13.99 -5.54
N TRP A 125 -0.28 -13.08 -6.34
CA TRP A 125 0.19 -11.70 -6.42
C TRP A 125 0.11 -10.96 -5.09
N LEU A 126 -1.02 -11.10 -4.38
CA LEU A 126 -1.21 -10.49 -3.07
C LEU A 126 -0.25 -11.08 -2.03
N SER A 127 -0.04 -12.40 -2.02
CA SER A 127 0.88 -13.04 -1.08
C SER A 127 2.33 -12.63 -1.32
N GLU A 128 2.81 -12.70 -2.57
CA GLU A 128 4.18 -12.28 -2.92
C GLU A 128 4.40 -10.80 -2.66
N SER A 129 3.41 -9.95 -2.95
CA SER A 129 3.50 -8.51 -2.71
C SER A 129 3.52 -8.18 -1.22
N ALA A 130 2.76 -8.91 -0.40
CA ALA A 130 2.74 -8.74 1.04
C ALA A 130 4.08 -9.14 1.70
N GLU A 131 4.78 -10.11 1.13
CA GLU A 131 6.09 -10.57 1.58
C GLU A 131 7.26 -9.74 0.99
N ASP A 132 7.00 -8.93 -0.03
CA ASP A 132 8.01 -8.06 -0.64
C ASP A 132 8.26 -6.80 0.20
N PHE A 133 9.41 -6.80 0.89
CA PHE A 133 9.92 -5.69 1.71
C PHE A 133 9.98 -4.32 0.99
N ARG A 134 9.88 -4.27 -0.34
CA ARG A 134 9.96 -3.03 -1.13
C ARG A 134 8.62 -2.36 -1.34
N VAL A 135 7.55 -3.14 -1.35
CA VAL A 135 6.19 -2.72 -1.70
C VAL A 135 5.54 -2.05 -0.49
N GLY A 136 5.76 -2.64 0.70
CA GLY A 136 5.37 -2.07 1.98
C GLY A 136 3.86 -1.86 2.15
N SER A 137 3.45 -1.43 3.35
CA SER A 137 2.04 -1.22 3.72
C SER A 137 1.41 0.05 3.12
N ILE A 138 1.97 0.60 2.04
CA ILE A 138 1.47 1.81 1.38
C ILE A 138 0.69 1.46 0.11
N LEU A 139 0.93 0.28 -0.46
CA LEU A 139 0.40 -0.11 -1.78
C LEU A 139 -1.11 0.05 -1.89
N LEU A 140 -1.84 -0.43 -0.88
CA LEU A 140 -3.30 -0.42 -0.83
C LEU A 140 -3.83 0.50 0.26
N ALA A 141 -3.03 1.47 0.72
CA ALA A 141 -3.38 2.36 1.84
C ALA A 141 -4.73 3.09 1.66
N ARG A 142 -5.16 3.32 0.41
CA ARG A 142 -6.43 4.00 0.09
C ARG A 142 -7.60 3.04 -0.12
N CYS A 143 -7.33 1.75 -0.22
CA CYS A 143 -8.34 0.73 -0.49
C CYS A 143 -9.00 0.30 0.82
N LYS A 144 -10.32 0.39 0.88
CA LYS A 144 -11.14 -0.29 1.88
C LYS A 144 -11.58 -1.63 1.34
N PHE A 145 -11.63 -2.67 2.16
CA PHE A 145 -12.02 -3.98 1.66
C PHE A 145 -12.84 -4.80 2.66
N ALA A 146 -13.59 -5.79 2.16
CA ALA A 146 -14.23 -6.81 2.98
C ALA A 146 -14.26 -8.15 2.22
N VAL A 147 -14.08 -9.26 2.95
CA VAL A 147 -14.04 -10.61 2.37
C VAL A 147 -15.11 -11.48 3.02
N PHE A 148 -15.85 -12.21 2.20
CA PHE A 148 -16.71 -13.30 2.64
C PHE A 148 -16.16 -14.62 2.11
N GLY A 149 -15.95 -15.57 3.00
CA GLY A 149 -15.49 -16.91 2.71
C GLY A 149 -16.64 -17.90 2.57
N VAL A 150 -16.54 -18.78 1.58
CA VAL A 150 -17.37 -19.98 1.44
C VAL A 150 -16.46 -21.19 1.61
N GLY A 151 -16.65 -21.93 2.70
CA GLY A 151 -15.85 -23.13 2.99
C GLY A 151 -16.69 -24.21 3.64
N SER A 152 -16.04 -25.28 4.07
CA SER A 152 -16.67 -26.35 4.84
C SER A 152 -15.80 -26.70 6.04
N ARG A 153 -16.40 -26.83 7.23
CA ARG A 153 -15.66 -27.19 8.46
C ARG A 153 -15.09 -28.60 8.41
N SER A 154 -15.59 -29.46 7.53
CA SER A 154 -15.05 -30.82 7.33
C SER A 154 -13.57 -30.82 6.90
N TYR A 155 -13.08 -29.72 6.34
CA TYR A 155 -11.68 -29.53 5.97
C TYR A 155 -10.78 -29.03 7.12
N GLY A 156 -11.30 -28.98 8.35
CA GLY A 156 -10.53 -28.66 9.56
C GLY A 156 -9.89 -27.27 9.51
N GLU A 157 -8.56 -27.20 9.67
CA GLU A 157 -7.80 -25.95 9.64
C GLU A 157 -7.91 -25.19 8.30
N GLY A 158 -8.24 -25.90 7.22
CA GLY A 158 -8.48 -25.36 5.88
C GLY A 158 -9.82 -24.64 5.73
N PHE A 159 -10.75 -24.74 6.69
CA PHE A 159 -12.04 -24.06 6.66
C PHE A 159 -11.86 -22.58 6.36
N ASN A 160 -12.39 -22.04 5.26
CA ASN A 160 -12.27 -20.61 4.89
C ASN A 160 -10.83 -20.03 4.81
N ALA A 161 -9.81 -20.89 4.64
CA ALA A 161 -8.41 -20.47 4.59
C ALA A 161 -8.10 -19.46 3.47
N ALA A 162 -8.70 -19.60 2.28
CA ALA A 162 -8.50 -18.67 1.16
C ALA A 162 -8.99 -17.26 1.49
N ALA A 163 -10.18 -17.13 2.07
CA ALA A 163 -10.74 -15.84 2.50
C ALA A 163 -9.90 -15.17 3.60
N ARG A 164 -9.42 -15.95 4.57
CA ARG A 164 -8.48 -15.46 5.60
C ARG A 164 -7.14 -15.04 5.00
N GLY A 165 -6.66 -15.74 3.97
CA GLY A 165 -5.48 -15.38 3.19
C GLY A 165 -5.65 -14.00 2.54
N PHE A 166 -6.71 -13.81 1.77
CA PHE A 166 -7.02 -12.51 1.15
C PHE A 166 -7.08 -11.37 2.15
N SER A 167 -7.80 -11.53 3.27
CA SER A 167 -7.85 -10.49 4.32
C SER A 167 -6.47 -10.17 4.88
N ARG A 168 -5.66 -11.19 5.18
CA ARG A 168 -4.31 -11.03 5.72
C ARG A 168 -3.40 -10.25 4.77
N TRP A 169 -3.35 -10.63 3.49
CA TRP A 169 -2.49 -9.99 2.49
C TRP A 169 -2.94 -8.56 2.18
N MET A 170 -4.25 -8.32 2.06
CA MET A 170 -4.79 -6.97 1.84
C MET A 170 -4.42 -6.04 3.01
N ARG A 171 -4.54 -6.51 4.26
CA ARG A 171 -4.11 -5.75 5.45
C ARG A 171 -2.60 -5.50 5.46
N ALA A 172 -1.78 -6.50 5.13
CA ALA A 172 -0.33 -6.36 5.07
C ALA A 172 0.11 -5.28 4.06
N LEU A 173 -0.63 -5.17 2.95
CA LEU A 173 -0.43 -4.16 1.91
C LEU A 173 -1.03 -2.78 2.25
N GLY A 174 -1.63 -2.62 3.43
CA GLY A 174 -2.15 -1.34 3.94
C GLY A 174 -3.64 -1.09 3.74
N ALA A 175 -4.38 -2.03 3.15
CA ALA A 175 -5.82 -1.86 2.94
C ALA A 175 -6.58 -1.87 4.28
N SER A 176 -7.62 -1.05 4.37
CA SER A 176 -8.47 -0.94 5.56
C SER A 176 -9.61 -1.96 5.49
N GLU A 177 -9.62 -2.92 6.40
CA GLU A 177 -10.71 -3.90 6.51
C GLU A 177 -11.97 -3.21 7.05
N ILE A 178 -13.08 -3.28 6.30
CA ILE A 178 -14.39 -2.69 6.67
C ILE A 178 -15.07 -3.55 7.73
N LEU A 179 -14.99 -4.86 7.55
CA LEU A 179 -15.56 -5.87 8.44
C LEU A 179 -14.64 -7.09 8.51
N PRO A 180 -14.59 -7.78 9.65
CA PRO A 180 -13.96 -9.09 9.75
C PRO A 180 -14.50 -10.04 8.67
N VAL A 181 -13.66 -11.00 8.30
CA VAL A 181 -14.00 -12.04 7.33
C VAL A 181 -15.28 -12.76 7.78
N GLY A 182 -16.30 -12.74 6.93
CA GLY A 182 -17.47 -13.60 7.12
C GLY A 182 -17.13 -15.02 6.69
N GLU A 183 -17.47 -16.02 7.50
CA GLU A 183 -17.12 -17.42 7.22
C GLU A 183 -18.40 -18.25 7.11
N GLY A 184 -18.81 -18.60 5.89
CA GLY A 184 -19.92 -19.51 5.65
C GLY A 184 -19.44 -20.96 5.63
N ASP A 185 -20.26 -21.86 6.19
CA ASP A 185 -20.06 -23.31 6.22
C ASP A 185 -21.12 -24.03 5.39
N VAL A 186 -20.67 -24.60 4.26
CA VAL A 186 -21.54 -25.34 3.32
C VAL A 186 -22.13 -26.59 3.98
N ASP A 187 -21.39 -27.28 4.87
CA ASP A 187 -21.85 -28.53 5.46
C ASP A 187 -22.86 -28.29 6.59
N ALA A 188 -22.69 -27.19 7.34
CA ALA A 188 -23.68 -26.75 8.32
C ALA A 188 -24.93 -26.13 7.67
N GLY A 189 -24.84 -25.74 6.39
CA GLY A 189 -25.94 -25.10 5.66
C GLY A 189 -26.21 -23.66 6.09
N ASP A 190 -25.26 -23.00 6.77
CA ASP A 190 -25.43 -21.67 7.34
C ASP A 190 -25.02 -20.52 6.41
N VAL A 191 -24.43 -20.85 5.25
CA VAL A 191 -23.84 -19.89 4.30
C VAL A 191 -24.78 -18.73 4.00
N ASP A 192 -26.06 -19.00 3.70
CA ASP A 192 -27.03 -17.97 3.33
C ASP A 192 -27.39 -17.04 4.49
N GLU A 193 -27.48 -17.56 5.71
CA GLU A 193 -27.79 -16.78 6.90
C GLU A 193 -26.61 -15.87 7.26
N VAL A 194 -25.41 -16.44 7.35
CA VAL A 194 -24.18 -15.72 7.67
C VAL A 194 -23.90 -14.67 6.60
N PHE A 195 -24.07 -15.01 5.31
CA PHE A 195 -23.93 -14.08 4.20
C PHE A 195 -24.96 -12.95 4.24
N GLY A 196 -26.22 -13.25 4.57
CA GLY A 196 -27.27 -12.23 4.72
C GLY A 196 -26.95 -11.22 5.82
N SER A 197 -26.50 -11.70 6.98
CA SER A 197 -26.06 -10.84 8.09
C SER A 197 -24.84 -10.01 7.72
N TRP A 198 -23.83 -10.63 7.10
CA TRP A 198 -22.59 -9.96 6.68
C TRP A 198 -22.85 -8.90 5.62
N SER A 199 -23.60 -9.22 4.56
CA SER A 199 -23.91 -8.28 3.47
C SER A 199 -24.69 -7.06 3.95
N THR A 200 -25.66 -7.24 4.86
CA THR A 200 -26.40 -6.13 5.48
C THR A 200 -25.47 -5.17 6.24
N LYS A 201 -24.50 -5.73 6.99
CA LYS A 201 -23.50 -4.92 7.72
C LYS A 201 -22.57 -4.17 6.75
N VAL A 202 -22.10 -4.83 5.69
CA VAL A 202 -21.26 -4.20 4.65
C VAL A 202 -21.97 -2.97 4.07
N VAL A 203 -23.22 -3.14 3.64
CA VAL A 203 -23.99 -2.03 3.03
C VAL A 203 -24.23 -0.89 4.02
N ARG A 204 -24.55 -1.21 5.28
CA ARG A 204 -24.72 -0.20 6.32
C ARG A 204 -23.46 0.64 6.50
N LEU A 205 -22.28 0.01 6.54
CA LEU A 205 -21.01 0.70 6.71
C LEU A 205 -20.61 1.50 5.46
N LEU A 206 -20.82 0.94 4.27
CA LEU A 206 -20.56 1.66 3.02
C LEU A 206 -21.43 2.91 2.89
N LYS A 207 -22.67 2.89 3.37
CA LYS A 207 -23.53 4.09 3.44
C LYS A 207 -23.11 5.08 4.52
N GLY A 208 -22.72 4.60 5.69
CA GLY A 208 -22.27 5.43 6.81
C GLY A 208 -20.98 6.19 6.51
N ASP A 209 -20.03 5.53 5.84
CA ASP A 209 -18.75 6.12 5.44
C ASP A 209 -18.89 7.17 4.32
N LEU A 210 -20.02 7.20 3.61
CA LEU A 210 -20.32 8.24 2.61
C LEU A 210 -20.86 9.54 3.24
N HIS A 211 -21.29 9.51 4.50
CA HIS A 211 -21.88 10.66 5.21
C HIS A 211 -20.91 11.42 6.15
N GLU A 212 -19.63 11.04 6.22
CA GLU A 212 -18.64 11.72 7.07
C GLU A 212 -17.93 12.90 6.37
N LYS A 213 -18.29 13.22 5.12
CA LYS A 213 -17.74 14.39 4.39
C LYS A 213 -18.45 15.72 4.67
N ASP A 214 -19.53 15.74 5.44
CA ASP A 214 -20.30 16.97 5.77
C ASP A 214 -20.27 17.41 7.24
N ARG A 215 -19.49 16.77 8.12
CA ARG A 215 -19.28 17.27 9.49
C ARG A 215 -17.97 18.04 9.62
N ARG A 216 -18.07 19.37 9.50
CA ARG A 216 -17.06 20.28 10.07
C ARG A 216 -16.93 19.99 11.57
N PRO A 217 -15.72 19.99 12.16
CA PRO A 217 -15.55 19.73 13.58
C PRO A 217 -16.01 20.95 14.39
N GLY A 218 -17.27 20.91 14.83
CA GLY A 218 -17.79 21.77 15.89
C GLY A 218 -17.58 21.09 17.23
N LEU A 219 -16.77 21.71 18.07
CA LEU A 219 -16.59 21.40 19.49
C LEU A 219 -17.92 21.10 20.18
N ASN A 220 -17.96 20.04 20.98
CA ASN A 220 -18.55 20.12 22.32
C ASN A 220 -18.06 18.96 23.20
N LEU A 221 -17.34 19.35 24.25
CA LEU A 221 -17.20 18.59 25.48
C LEU A 221 -18.60 18.48 26.12
N GLU A 222 -18.96 17.28 26.61
CA GLU A 222 -19.49 17.12 27.97
C GLU A 222 -19.58 15.63 28.38
N ASN A 223 -18.77 15.32 29.40
CA ASN A 223 -18.85 14.34 30.50
C ASN A 223 -19.71 13.06 30.47
N GLY A 224 -19.07 12.00 30.99
CA GLY A 224 -19.66 10.89 31.77
C GLY A 224 -19.66 9.56 31.00
N THR A 225 -19.16 8.43 31.48
CA THR A 225 -18.84 7.97 32.84
C THR A 225 -17.96 6.70 32.72
N LEU A 226 -17.17 6.49 33.75
CA LEU A 226 -16.21 5.43 34.05
C LEU A 226 -16.80 4.00 34.08
N GLU A 227 -15.99 2.99 33.73
CA GLU A 227 -15.81 1.64 34.32
C GLU A 227 -15.13 0.72 33.28
N GLY A 228 -13.85 0.34 33.45
CA GLY A 228 -13.39 -0.95 34.03
C GLY A 228 -13.35 -2.04 32.93
N SER A 229 -12.29 -2.77 32.62
CA SER A 229 -11.21 -3.34 33.42
C SER A 229 -10.00 -3.73 32.56
N GLU A 230 -8.87 -3.85 33.25
CA GLU A 230 -7.53 -4.35 32.95
C GLU A 230 -7.44 -5.58 32.03
N GLU A 231 -6.37 -5.64 31.22
CA GLU A 231 -5.38 -6.73 31.19
C GLU A 231 -4.17 -6.30 30.34
N GLU A 232 -3.01 -6.17 31.00
CA GLU A 232 -1.70 -5.92 30.40
C GLU A 232 -1.01 -7.26 30.11
N GLU A 233 -0.43 -7.43 28.91
CA GLU A 233 0.62 -8.42 28.68
C GLU A 233 1.80 -7.75 27.97
N ASP A 234 2.93 -7.84 28.67
CA ASP A 234 4.23 -7.20 28.49
C ASP A 234 5.21 -8.19 27.84
N TYR A 235 5.90 -7.78 26.78
CA TYR A 235 7.12 -8.42 26.27
C TYR A 235 8.01 -7.36 25.59
N ASP A 236 9.01 -6.87 26.33
CA ASP A 236 10.19 -6.18 25.81
C ASP A 236 11.25 -7.20 25.33
N GLU A 237 11.88 -6.97 24.16
CA GLU A 237 13.35 -6.99 23.99
C GLU A 237 13.78 -6.49 22.59
N ASP A 238 14.47 -5.34 22.64
CA ASP A 238 15.65 -4.90 21.88
C ASP A 238 15.61 -4.65 20.35
N GLU A 239 15.45 -3.37 19.98
CA GLU A 239 15.95 -2.77 18.75
C GLU A 239 17.40 -2.25 18.97
N GLU A 240 18.37 -2.75 18.21
CA GLU A 240 19.61 -2.02 17.94
C GLU A 240 19.44 -1.09 16.73
N GLU A 241 19.62 0.19 17.01
CA GLU A 241 19.57 1.33 16.12
C GLU A 241 20.79 1.36 15.16
N LEU A 242 20.55 1.51 13.86
CA LEU A 242 21.58 1.96 12.92
C LEU A 242 20.99 3.03 12.00
N GLU A 243 21.12 4.26 12.50
CA GLU A 243 20.84 5.52 11.82
C GLU A 243 21.67 5.61 10.53
N SER A 244 21.02 5.60 9.37
CA SER A 244 21.64 6.02 8.12
C SER A 244 20.85 7.18 7.53
N ALA A 245 21.53 8.31 7.40
CA ALA A 245 21.02 9.55 6.86
C ALA A 245 20.39 9.34 5.48
N MET A 246 19.05 9.33 5.43
CA MET A 246 18.32 9.49 4.18
C MET A 246 18.26 10.97 3.86
N ALA A 247 19.03 11.37 2.85
CA ALA A 247 18.99 12.70 2.26
C ALA A 247 17.59 12.96 1.67
N ASP A 248 17.06 14.14 2.01
CA ASP A 248 15.79 14.70 1.56
C ASP A 248 15.66 14.63 0.03
N MET A 249 14.65 13.90 -0.44
CA MET A 249 14.36 13.67 -1.87
C MET A 249 13.12 14.47 -2.26
N GLU A 250 13.10 15.77 -1.99
CA GLU A 250 12.12 16.69 -2.55
C GLU A 250 12.79 18.04 -2.81
N ASP A 251 13.60 18.11 -3.86
CA ASP A 251 13.73 19.33 -4.66
C ASP A 251 14.44 19.05 -5.99
N ILE A 252 13.98 19.75 -7.05
CA ILE A 252 14.56 19.80 -8.40
C ILE A 252 14.05 18.73 -9.39
N ALA A 253 12.75 18.71 -9.61
CA ALA A 253 12.17 18.32 -10.90
C ALA A 253 11.14 19.38 -11.34
N GLY A 254 11.62 20.56 -11.77
CA GLY A 254 10.70 21.56 -12.30
C GLY A 254 11.27 22.97 -12.45
N LYS A 255 12.26 23.16 -13.32
CA LYS A 255 12.51 24.42 -14.05
C LYS A 255 13.53 24.17 -15.15
N GLY A 256 13.04 23.70 -16.30
CA GLY A 256 13.81 23.81 -17.54
C GLY A 256 14.00 25.29 -17.89
N PRO A 257 15.17 25.72 -18.41
CA PRO A 257 15.36 27.11 -18.80
C PRO A 257 14.42 27.47 -19.95
N SER A 258 13.63 28.53 -19.72
CA SER A 258 12.71 29.10 -20.71
C SER A 258 13.51 29.71 -21.87
N ARG A 259 13.24 29.24 -23.09
CA ARG A 259 13.70 29.87 -24.32
C ARG A 259 12.90 31.15 -24.55
N LYS A 260 13.56 32.32 -24.49
CA LYS A 260 13.08 33.52 -25.20
C LYS A 260 14.21 34.16 -26.02
N SER A 261 13.92 34.18 -27.32
CA SER A 261 14.42 34.95 -28.46
C SER A 261 15.41 36.09 -28.24
N SER A 262 16.38 36.10 -29.16
CA SER A 262 17.28 37.17 -29.59
C SER A 262 16.61 38.53 -29.86
N ALA A 263 17.21 39.60 -29.32
CA ALA A 263 17.28 40.91 -29.96
C ALA A 263 18.55 41.65 -29.48
N ALA A 264 19.22 42.31 -30.42
CA ALA A 264 20.54 42.93 -30.29
C ALA A 264 20.55 44.19 -29.41
N SER A 265 21.67 44.46 -28.71
CA SER A 265 22.40 45.75 -28.78
C SER A 265 23.72 45.72 -27.99
N ARG A 266 24.81 46.02 -28.72
CA ARG A 266 26.02 46.83 -28.39
C ARG A 266 26.66 46.89 -26.98
N ASN A 267 27.95 46.53 -26.99
CA ASN A 267 29.15 47.06 -26.29
C ASN A 267 29.12 47.45 -24.79
N GLY A 268 30.09 46.91 -24.03
CA GLY A 268 30.66 47.60 -22.86
C GLY A 268 31.25 46.71 -21.76
N ASP A 269 32.56 46.46 -21.83
CA ASP A 269 33.52 46.48 -20.70
C ASP A 269 33.54 45.39 -19.60
N VAL A 270 34.73 45.30 -19.03
CA VAL A 270 35.42 44.28 -18.22
C VAL A 270 34.83 44.01 -16.84
N THR A 271 34.80 42.73 -16.43
CA THR A 271 35.48 42.18 -15.22
C THR A 271 35.17 40.69 -15.08
N GLY A 272 36.16 39.93 -14.62
CA GLY A 272 36.21 38.47 -14.75
C GLY A 272 35.26 37.71 -13.83
N GLU A 273 34.50 36.79 -14.42
CA GLU A 273 34.00 35.59 -13.76
C GLU A 273 34.18 34.39 -14.69
N LYS A 274 34.58 33.28 -14.07
CA LYS A 274 35.01 32.04 -14.70
C LYS A 274 33.83 31.41 -15.46
N LYS A 275 33.75 31.66 -16.76
CA LYS A 275 32.79 31.04 -17.69
C LYS A 275 33.05 29.53 -17.70
N LEU A 276 32.18 28.73 -17.07
CA LEU A 276 32.21 27.27 -17.22
C LEU A 276 32.00 26.96 -18.71
N ALA A 277 32.92 26.15 -19.24
CA ALA A 277 33.01 25.82 -20.66
C ALA A 277 31.68 25.27 -21.21
N ALA A 278 31.25 25.83 -22.33
CA ALA A 278 30.25 25.22 -23.19
C ALA A 278 30.77 23.86 -23.68
N ASN A 279 29.87 22.87 -23.75
CA ASN A 279 30.07 21.47 -24.15
C ASN A 279 31.33 21.26 -24.98
N GLY A 280 32.33 20.64 -24.35
CA GLY A 280 33.59 20.27 -25.00
C GLY A 280 33.32 19.20 -26.05
N ASP A 281 33.77 19.45 -27.27
CA ASP A 281 33.74 18.48 -28.36
C ASP A 281 34.90 17.50 -28.13
N LEU A 282 34.58 16.28 -27.70
CA LEU A 282 35.52 15.16 -27.72
C LEU A 282 35.14 14.28 -28.91
N ASN A 283 35.96 14.34 -29.97
CA ASN A 283 35.85 13.51 -31.19
C ASN A 283 34.66 13.80 -32.14
N GLY A 284 34.16 15.03 -32.20
CA GLY A 284 33.13 15.42 -33.18
C GLY A 284 31.72 14.94 -32.84
N VAL A 285 31.52 14.39 -31.65
CA VAL A 285 30.21 13.98 -31.12
C VAL A 285 29.80 14.99 -30.07
N LYS A 286 28.81 15.83 -30.40
CA LYS A 286 28.23 16.82 -29.48
C LYS A 286 27.85 16.14 -28.16
N GLU A 287 28.48 16.56 -27.07
CA GLU A 287 28.14 16.09 -25.73
C GLU A 287 26.73 16.59 -25.37
N MET A 288 25.77 15.66 -25.20
CA MET A 288 24.35 15.98 -24.96
C MET A 288 23.99 15.89 -23.47
N VAL A 289 24.75 15.14 -22.68
CA VAL A 289 24.67 15.14 -21.21
C VAL A 289 25.65 16.17 -20.67
N ASN A 290 25.11 17.28 -20.15
CA ASN A 290 25.90 18.31 -19.49
C ASN A 290 26.68 17.71 -18.29
N PRO A 291 27.94 18.14 -18.01
CA PRO A 291 28.73 17.71 -16.86
C PRO A 291 27.99 17.65 -15.51
N ILE A 292 27.08 18.60 -15.23
CA ILE A 292 26.29 18.60 -13.99
C ILE A 292 25.29 17.43 -13.98
N ILE A 293 24.62 17.19 -15.11
CA ILE A 293 23.66 16.08 -15.27
C ILE A 293 24.40 14.74 -15.19
N ARG A 294 25.57 14.65 -15.82
CA ARG A 294 26.46 13.48 -15.74
C ARG A 294 26.80 13.14 -14.30
N MET A 295 27.28 14.12 -13.53
CA MET A 295 27.65 13.91 -12.12
C MET A 295 26.45 13.47 -11.28
N ASN A 296 25.26 14.03 -11.52
CA ASN A 296 24.04 13.61 -10.83
C ASN A 296 23.61 12.19 -11.19
N LEU A 297 23.61 11.84 -12.48
CA LEU A 297 23.26 10.50 -12.96
C LEU A 297 24.25 9.44 -12.44
N GLU A 298 25.54 9.74 -12.43
CA GLU A 298 26.58 8.88 -11.88
C GLU A 298 26.42 8.68 -10.37
N ARG A 299 26.12 9.76 -9.61
CA ARG A 299 25.80 9.67 -8.18
C ARG A 299 24.57 8.79 -7.92
N GLN A 300 23.59 8.81 -8.83
CA GLN A 300 22.42 7.94 -8.77
C GLN A 300 22.69 6.50 -9.25
N GLY A 301 23.93 6.18 -9.67
CA GLY A 301 24.37 4.85 -10.08
C GLY A 301 24.06 4.50 -11.54
N TYR A 302 23.80 5.49 -12.39
CA TYR A 302 23.77 5.31 -13.85
C TYR A 302 25.19 5.35 -14.41
N LYS A 303 25.50 4.46 -15.35
CA LYS A 303 26.70 4.51 -16.17
C LYS A 303 26.36 5.22 -17.47
N ILE A 304 27.06 6.31 -17.78
CA ILE A 304 26.87 7.02 -19.04
C ILE A 304 27.59 6.28 -20.17
N ILE A 305 26.85 5.97 -21.23
CA ILE A 305 27.34 5.36 -22.46
C ILE A 305 27.23 6.40 -23.58
N GLY A 306 28.38 6.78 -24.16
CA GLY A 306 28.44 7.81 -25.17
C GLY A 306 28.09 9.21 -24.65
N SER A 307 27.48 10.03 -25.51
CA SER A 307 27.19 11.44 -25.24
C SER A 307 25.79 11.72 -24.68
N HIS A 308 24.88 10.75 -24.68
CA HIS A 308 23.44 10.97 -24.47
C HIS A 308 22.74 9.92 -23.59
N SER A 309 23.30 8.73 -23.41
CA SER A 309 22.58 7.61 -22.78
C SER A 309 23.12 7.30 -21.38
N GLY A 310 22.24 7.21 -20.40
CA GLY A 310 22.54 6.69 -19.07
C GLY A 310 21.89 5.33 -18.89
N VAL A 311 22.67 4.31 -18.52
CA VAL A 311 22.17 2.94 -18.28
C VAL A 311 22.42 2.57 -16.84
N LYS A 312 21.42 2.03 -16.16
CA LYS A 312 21.52 1.53 -14.78
C LYS A 312 20.92 0.13 -14.72
N LEU A 313 21.58 -0.76 -14.00
CA LEU A 313 21.01 -2.07 -13.73
C LEU A 313 19.72 -1.90 -12.92
N CYS A 314 18.62 -2.41 -13.46
CA CYS A 314 17.33 -2.39 -12.77
C CYS A 314 17.48 -3.05 -11.38
N ARG A 315 16.86 -2.44 -10.37
CA ARG A 315 16.88 -2.92 -8.99
C ARG A 315 16.48 -4.40 -8.90
N TRP A 316 15.49 -4.81 -9.70
CA TRP A 316 14.97 -6.18 -9.70
C TRP A 316 15.92 -7.17 -10.37
N THR A 317 16.46 -6.84 -11.54
CA THR A 317 17.51 -7.66 -12.18
C THR A 317 18.70 -7.84 -11.25
N LYS A 318 19.07 -6.79 -10.50
CA LYS A 318 20.13 -6.85 -9.50
C LYS A 318 19.81 -7.77 -8.31
N SER A 319 18.53 -7.88 -7.91
CA SER A 319 18.07 -8.80 -6.86
C SER A 319 18.09 -10.25 -7.35
N GLN A 320 17.63 -10.46 -8.58
CA GLN A 320 17.58 -11.77 -9.24
C GLN A 320 18.97 -12.36 -9.42
N LEU A 321 19.94 -11.55 -9.86
CA LEU A 321 21.35 -11.94 -9.97
C LEU A 321 21.98 -12.31 -8.62
N ARG A 322 21.37 -11.92 -7.48
CA ARG A 322 21.82 -12.29 -6.14
C ARG A 322 21.03 -13.44 -5.51
N GLY A 323 20.16 -14.11 -6.29
CA GLY A 323 19.33 -15.21 -5.80
C GLY A 323 18.21 -14.78 -4.85
N ARG A 324 17.90 -13.48 -4.76
CA ARG A 324 16.83 -12.94 -3.89
C ARG A 324 15.50 -12.74 -4.63
N GLY A 325 15.27 -13.50 -5.69
CA GLY A 325 14.04 -13.44 -6.49
C GLY A 325 14.05 -12.45 -7.67
N GLY A 326 13.23 -12.75 -8.67
CA GLY A 326 13.08 -12.01 -9.92
C GLY A 326 12.18 -10.77 -9.82
N CYS A 327 12.07 -10.02 -10.93
CA CYS A 327 10.98 -9.06 -11.06
C CYS A 327 9.65 -9.78 -11.24
N TYR A 328 8.54 -9.10 -10.94
CA TYR A 328 7.22 -9.69 -11.15
C TYR A 328 7.04 -10.15 -12.61
N LYS A 329 7.60 -9.45 -13.61
CA LYS A 329 7.52 -9.95 -15.00
C LYS A 329 8.22 -11.29 -15.20
N HIS A 330 9.28 -11.55 -14.45
CA HIS A 330 9.93 -12.85 -14.46
C HIS A 330 9.14 -13.90 -13.68
N SER A 331 8.67 -13.57 -12.47
CA SER A 331 7.91 -14.51 -11.63
C SER A 331 6.52 -14.85 -12.19
N PHE A 332 5.86 -13.91 -12.85
CA PHE A 332 4.47 -14.04 -13.33
C PHE A 332 4.38 -14.37 -14.82
N TYR A 333 5.22 -13.77 -15.66
CA TYR A 333 5.16 -13.95 -17.12
C TYR A 333 6.32 -14.80 -17.68
N GLY A 334 7.25 -15.27 -16.84
CA GLY A 334 8.43 -16.00 -17.29
C GLY A 334 9.41 -15.16 -18.11
N ILE A 335 9.21 -13.83 -18.17
CA ILE A 335 10.03 -12.95 -18.98
C ILE A 335 11.32 -12.65 -18.22
N GLU A 336 12.44 -13.10 -18.75
CA GLU A 336 13.74 -12.82 -18.15
C GLU A 336 14.07 -11.33 -18.25
N SER A 337 14.46 -10.72 -17.13
CA SER A 337 14.71 -9.28 -17.07
C SER A 337 15.82 -8.79 -18.02
N HIS A 338 16.61 -9.70 -18.60
CA HIS A 338 17.69 -9.41 -19.55
C HIS A 338 17.30 -9.64 -21.02
N SER A 339 16.18 -10.31 -21.30
CA SER A 339 15.67 -10.53 -22.67
C SER A 339 14.79 -9.39 -23.18
N ILE A 340 14.44 -8.43 -22.32
CA ILE A 340 13.84 -7.14 -22.69
C ILE A 340 15.00 -6.18 -23.00
N SER A 341 15.55 -6.27 -24.21
CA SER A 341 16.58 -5.35 -24.74
C SER A 341 15.98 -4.35 -25.71
#